data_AF-A0A2V9J934-F1
#
_entry.id   AF-A0A2V9J934-F1
#
_cell.length_a   1.000
_cell.length_b   1.000
_cell.length_c   1.000
_cell.angle_alpha   90.00
_cell.angle_beta   90.00
_cell.angle_gamma   90.00
#
_symmetry.space_group_name_H-M   'P 1'
#
loop_
_entity.id
_entity.type
_entity.pdbx_description
1 polymer ?
#
loop_
_entity_poly.entity_id
_entity_poly.type
_entity_poly.pdbx_seq_one_letter_code
_entity_poly.pdbx_strand_id
1 'polypeptide(L)'
;MSEVLYSVEHGVASITINRPEQRNALNPAVLRGIREGLRNAVETRAARVITITGSGDKVFCAGADLKAALSNAEGQGFGRHGRRNGDLPRLRSWSCLR
;
A
#
# COMPACT_ATOMS: atom_id res chain seq x y z
N MET A 1 15.00 3.22 10.18
CA MET A 1 14.88 2.97 8.73
C MET A 1 13.41 2.93 8.39
N SER A 2 12.97 3.68 7.37
CA SER A 2 11.55 3.74 7.00
C SER A 2 11.12 2.46 6.28
N GLU A 3 9.95 1.93 6.64
CA GLU A 3 9.37 0.74 6.02
C GLU A 3 8.70 1.02 4.66
N VAL A 4 8.59 2.31 4.30
CA VAL A 4 8.07 2.80 3.02
C VAL A 4 9.00 3.89 2.52
N LEU A 5 9.32 3.83 1.22
CA LEU A 5 10.10 4.84 0.50
C LEU A 5 9.16 5.61 -0.43
N TYR A 6 9.44 6.90 -0.61
CA TYR A 6 8.67 7.79 -1.49
C TYR A 6 9.62 8.60 -2.38
N SER A 7 9.35 8.62 -3.68
CA SER A 7 10.05 9.48 -4.64
C SER A 7 9.08 10.01 -5.70
N VAL A 8 9.44 11.13 -6.35
CA VAL A 8 8.69 11.68 -7.48
C VAL A 8 9.67 12.00 -8.60
N GLU A 9 9.51 11.32 -9.74
CA GLU A 9 10.40 11.48 -10.90
C GLU A 9 9.58 11.50 -12.18
N HIS A 10 9.83 12.45 -13.08
CA HIS A 10 9.15 12.58 -14.38
C HIS A 10 7.60 12.58 -14.31
N GLY A 11 7.06 13.03 -13.17
CA GLY A 11 5.63 13.03 -12.88
C GLY A 11 5.05 11.67 -12.49
N VAL A 12 5.89 10.75 -12.03
CA VAL A 12 5.50 9.48 -11.42
C VAL A 12 5.89 9.53 -9.94
N ALA A 13 4.91 9.44 -9.05
CA ALA A 13 5.14 9.27 -7.63
C ALA A 13 5.24 7.77 -7.31
N SER A 14 6.39 7.34 -6.81
CA SER A 14 6.69 5.95 -6.48
C SER A 14 6.65 5.74 -4.97
N ILE A 15 5.79 4.83 -4.52
CA ILE A 15 5.67 4.39 -3.12
C ILE A 15 6.17 2.95 -3.04
N THR A 16 7.30 2.72 -2.39
CA THR A 16 7.93 1.39 -2.31
C THR A 16 7.86 0.86 -0.88
N ILE A 17 7.22 -0.29 -0.68
CA ILE A 17 7.24 -1.02 0.59
C ILE A 17 8.62 -1.66 0.74
N ASN A 18 9.38 -1.25 1.76
CA ASN A 18 10.76 -1.63 1.98
C ASN A 18 10.89 -2.59 3.17
N ARG A 19 10.29 -3.78 3.05
CA ARG A 19 10.36 -4.87 4.04
C ARG A 19 10.54 -6.24 3.36
N PRO A 20 11.57 -6.43 2.53
CA PRO A 20 11.72 -7.65 1.73
C PRO A 20 11.86 -8.91 2.59
N GLU A 21 12.44 -8.79 3.79
CA GLU A 21 12.60 -9.88 4.77
C GLU A 21 11.26 -10.39 5.32
N GLN A 22 10.23 -9.55 5.33
CA GLN A 22 8.86 -9.89 5.70
C GLN A 22 7.95 -9.98 4.48
N ARG A 23 8.51 -10.22 3.29
CA ARG A 23 7.76 -10.33 2.02
C ARG A 23 6.83 -9.12 1.79
N ASN A 24 7.30 -7.93 2.19
CA ASN A 24 6.57 -6.67 2.11
C ASN A 24 5.19 -6.71 2.82
N ALA A 25 5.05 -7.46 3.92
CA ALA A 25 3.79 -7.59 4.65
C ALA A 25 3.28 -6.26 5.21
N LEU A 26 1.96 -6.04 5.11
CA LEU A 26 1.28 -4.82 5.55
C LEU A 26 1.07 -4.82 7.06
N ASN A 27 1.92 -4.08 7.76
CA ASN A 27 1.72 -3.74 9.17
C ASN A 27 1.15 -2.31 9.29
N PRO A 28 0.83 -1.82 10.50
CA PRO A 28 0.33 -0.45 10.69
C PRO A 28 1.31 0.65 10.25
N ALA A 29 2.62 0.43 10.33
CA ALA A 29 3.63 1.41 9.92
C ALA A 29 3.71 1.54 8.39
N VAL A 30 3.67 0.43 7.66
CA VAL A 30 3.53 0.40 6.20
C VAL A 30 2.25 1.12 5.76
N LEU A 31 1.11 0.81 6.39
CA LEU A 31 -0.15 1.48 6.05
C LEU A 31 -0.11 2.98 6.29
N ARG A 32 0.55 3.45 7.37
CA ARG A 32 0.79 4.88 7.61
C ARG A 32 1.68 5.49 6.54
N GLY A 33 2.79 4.84 6.19
CA GLY A 33 3.72 5.32 5.17
C GLY A 33 3.09 5.41 3.78
N ILE A 34 2.24 4.44 3.41
CA ILE A 34 1.48 4.49 2.16
C ILE A 34 0.50 5.68 2.17
N ARG A 35 -0.27 5.88 3.26
CA ARG A 35 -1.18 7.03 3.37
C ARG A 35 -0.44 8.36 3.24
N GLU A 36 0.72 8.48 3.86
CA GLU A 36 1.56 9.67 3.77
C GLU A 36 2.09 9.89 2.35
N GLY A 37 2.62 8.85 1.69
CA GLY A 37 3.08 8.93 0.31
C GLY A 37 1.97 9.32 -0.67
N LEU A 38 0.75 8.79 -0.47
CA LEU A 38 -0.42 9.16 -1.26
C LEU A 38 -0.80 10.63 -1.07
N ARG A 39 -0.84 11.11 0.18
CA ARG A 39 -1.11 12.52 0.49
C ARG A 39 -0.06 13.42 -0.19
N ASN A 40 1.21 13.09 -0.03
CA ASN A 40 2.31 13.85 -0.62
C ASN A 40 2.21 13.88 -2.15
N ALA A 41 1.85 12.77 -2.79
CA ALA A 41 1.66 12.71 -4.25
C ALA A 41 0.53 13.63 -4.72
N VAL A 42 -0.58 13.69 -3.98
CA VAL A 42 -1.71 14.59 -4.29
C VAL A 42 -1.31 16.06 -4.10
N GLU A 43 -0.59 16.37 -3.02
CA GLU A 43 -0.18 17.75 -2.70
C GLU A 43 0.90 18.28 -3.65
N THR A 44 1.82 17.43 -4.11
CA THR A 44 2.96 17.86 -4.94
C THR A 44 2.51 18.39 -6.31
N ARG A 45 1.33 18.02 -6.81
CA ARG A 45 0.76 18.38 -8.14
C ARG A 45 1.65 18.07 -9.37
N ALA A 46 2.90 17.67 -9.17
CA ALA A 46 3.82 17.22 -10.22
C ALA A 46 3.56 15.75 -10.61
N ALA A 47 2.99 14.96 -9.70
CA ALA A 47 2.66 13.56 -9.94
C ALA A 47 1.39 13.43 -10.79
N ARG A 48 1.53 12.82 -11.96
CA ARG A 48 0.44 12.46 -12.88
C ARG A 48 -0.01 11.02 -12.67
N VAL A 49 0.89 10.17 -12.19
CA VAL A 49 0.68 8.75 -11.93
C VAL A 49 1.27 8.41 -10.58
N ILE A 50 0.60 7.53 -9.83
CA ILE A 50 1.10 6.98 -8.58
C ILE A 50 1.33 5.48 -8.79
N THR A 51 2.54 5.01 -8.48
CA THR A 51 2.89 3.59 -8.45
C THR A 51 3.09 3.16 -7.01
N ILE A 52 2.61 1.97 -6.69
CA ILE A 52 2.88 1.32 -5.41
C ILE A 52 3.57 0.00 -5.76
N THR A 53 4.74 -0.24 -5.19
CA THR A 53 5.51 -1.46 -5.42
C THR A 53 6.12 -2.00 -4.13
N GLY A 54 6.57 -3.25 -4.15
CA GLY A 54 7.37 -3.86 -3.10
C GLY A 54 8.85 -3.81 -3.47
N SER A 55 9.70 -3.65 -2.47
CA SER A 55 11.15 -3.79 -2.63
C SER A 55 11.55 -5.25 -2.89
N GLY A 56 12.63 -5.43 -3.65
CA GLY A 56 13.15 -6.74 -4.06
C GLY A 56 12.39 -7.38 -5.22
N ASP A 57 12.92 -8.50 -5.72
CA ASP A 57 12.48 -9.07 -7.02
C ASP A 57 11.47 -10.22 -6.89
N LYS A 58 11.05 -10.55 -5.67
CA LYS A 58 10.30 -11.80 -5.39
C LYS A 58 8.79 -11.60 -5.30
N VAL A 59 8.35 -10.57 -4.60
CA VAL A 59 6.94 -10.39 -4.24
C VAL A 59 6.59 -8.91 -4.09
N PHE A 60 5.43 -8.52 -4.63
CA PHE A 60 4.86 -7.20 -4.37
C PHE A 60 4.51 -7.04 -2.88
N CYS A 61 3.64 -7.90 -2.35
CA CYS A 61 3.20 -7.90 -0.96
C CYS A 61 2.56 -9.24 -0.58
N ALA A 62 2.92 -9.80 0.58
CA ALA A 62 2.32 -11.03 1.10
C ALA A 62 0.91 -10.85 1.74
N GLY A 63 0.36 -9.63 1.74
CA GLY A 63 -0.95 -9.31 2.33
C GLY A 63 -0.85 -8.72 3.75
N ALA A 64 -1.94 -8.83 4.51
CA ALA A 64 -2.00 -8.34 5.89
C ALA A 64 -1.02 -9.11 6.79
N ASP A 65 -0.21 -8.37 7.55
CA ASP A 65 0.73 -8.96 8.51
C ASP A 65 -0.04 -9.52 9.71
N LEU A 66 -0.41 -10.80 9.62
CA LEU A 66 -1.14 -11.50 10.69
C LEU A 66 -0.36 -11.54 12.00
N LYS A 67 0.98 -11.51 11.94
CA LYS A 67 1.83 -11.47 13.13
C LYS A 67 1.72 -10.12 13.83
N ALA A 68 1.71 -9.03 13.07
CA ALA A 68 1.42 -7.69 13.60
C ALA A 68 -0.03 -7.54 14.10
N ALA A 69 -1.00 -8.22 13.46
CA ALA A 69 -2.39 -8.22 13.89
C ALA A 69 -2.60 -8.94 15.24
N LEU A 70 -1.86 -10.03 15.49
CA LEU A 70 -1.90 -10.76 16.75
C LEU A 70 -1.22 -10.01 17.91
N SER A 71 -0.18 -9.23 17.62
CA SER A 71 0.47 -8.38 18.63
C SER A 71 -0.36 -7.16 19.01
N ASN A 72 -1.23 -6.69 18.11
CA ASN A 72 -2.11 -5.53 18.32
C ASN A 72 -3.55 -5.96 18.59
N ALA A 73 -3.76 -6.97 19.44
CA ALA A 73 -5.07 -7.52 19.81
C ALA A 73 -6.00 -6.53 20.57
N GLU A 74 -5.80 -5.23 20.37
CA GLU A 74 -6.78 -4.18 20.60
C GLU A 74 -7.13 -3.52 19.24
N GLY A 75 -8.00 -4.19 18.47
CA GLY A 75 -9.21 -3.48 18.04
C GLY A 75 -9.42 -3.08 16.57
N GLN A 76 -8.69 -3.55 15.55
CA GLN A 76 -9.13 -3.32 14.15
C GLN A 76 -8.91 -4.54 13.25
N GLY A 77 -9.94 -5.39 13.14
CA GLY A 77 -9.93 -6.58 12.32
C GLY A 77 -9.83 -6.29 10.81
N PHE A 78 -8.84 -6.89 10.15
CA PHE A 78 -8.74 -6.97 8.69
C PHE A 78 -9.90 -7.75 8.03
N GLY A 79 -10.80 -8.35 8.81
CA GLY A 79 -11.89 -9.21 8.33
C GLY A 79 -13.24 -8.56 8.07
N ARG A 80 -13.38 -7.22 8.12
CA ARG A 80 -14.70 -6.56 8.03
C ARG A 80 -14.95 -5.65 6.83
N HIS A 81 -14.11 -5.70 5.79
CA HIS A 81 -14.49 -5.13 4.48
C HIS A 81 -15.34 -6.15 3.70
N GLY A 82 -16.52 -6.43 4.23
CA GLY A 82 -17.61 -6.99 3.44
C GLY A 82 -17.86 -6.06 2.25
N ARG A 83 -17.94 -6.63 1.05
CA ARG A 83 -18.22 -5.92 -0.20
C ARG A 83 -19.47 -5.06 -0.03
N ARG A 84 -19.33 -3.74 0.10
CA ARG A 84 -20.40 -2.80 -0.26
C ARG A 84 -20.29 -2.56 -1.76
N ASN A 85 -20.93 -3.45 -2.52
CA ASN A 85 -21.24 -3.22 -3.93
C ASN A 85 -22.37 -2.18 -3.98
N GLY A 86 -22.00 -0.91 -4.05
CA GLY A 86 -22.93 0.20 -4.22
C GLY A 86 -22.12 1.48 -4.07
N ASP A 87 -22.07 2.28 -5.13
CA ASP A 87 -21.56 3.66 -5.14
C ASP A 87 -20.05 3.89 -5.37
N LEU A 88 -19.44 3.15 -6.30
CA LEU A 88 -18.24 3.64 -6.98
C LEU A 88 -18.48 3.79 -8.50
N PRO A 89 -18.33 5.00 -9.07
CA PRO A 89 -18.47 5.20 -10.50
C PRO A 89 -17.30 4.56 -11.24
N ARG A 90 -17.57 3.45 -11.94
CA ARG A 90 -16.92 2.97 -13.17
C ARG A 90 -15.38 3.08 -13.30
N LEU A 91 -14.59 2.78 -12.27
CA LEU A 91 -13.18 2.45 -12.48
C LEU A 91 -13.07 0.97 -12.88
N ARG A 92 -12.85 0.77 -14.18
CA ARG A 92 -12.76 -0.52 -14.86
C ARG A 92 -11.68 -1.40 -14.21
N SER A 93 -12.12 -2.56 -13.73
CA SER A 93 -11.43 -3.85 -13.80
C SER A 93 -9.91 -3.80 -13.71
N TRP A 94 -9.37 -3.78 -12.49
CA TRP A 94 -8.02 -4.28 -12.24
C TRP A 94 -8.06 -5.81 -12.25
N SER A 95 -7.81 -6.39 -13.42
CA SER A 95 -7.48 -7.82 -13.52
C SER A 95 -6.07 -7.99 -12.98
N CYS A 96 -5.96 -8.71 -11.87
CA CYS A 96 -4.71 -9.29 -11.41
C CYS A 96 -4.15 -10.14 -12.55
N LEU A 97 -3.13 -9.65 -13.26
CA LEU A 97 -2.42 -10.44 -14.26
C LEU A 97 -1.64 -11.53 -13.51
N ARG A 98 -1.81 -12.73 -14.05
CA ARG A 98 -1.38 -14.03 -13.53
C ARG A 98 0.13 -14.20 -13.63
#